data_AF-A0AAJ1CCU1-F1
#
_entry.id   AF-A0AAJ1CCU1-F1
#
_cell.length_a   1.000
_cell.length_b   1.000
_cell.length_c   1.000
_cell.angle_alpha   90.00
_cell.angle_beta   90.00
_cell.angle_gamma   90.00
#
_symmetry.space_group_name_H-M   'P 1'
#
loop_
_entity.id
_entity.type
_entity.pdbx_description
1 polymer ?
#
loop_
_entity_poly.entity_id
_entity_poly.type
_entity_poly.pdbx_seq_one_letter_code
_entity_poly.pdbx_strand_id
1 'polypeptide(L)'
;MTYNRKVRYSYDEYYPPRCSCFFTDLEIWSTADWDAGHPAGTPLDDIVRFKSDTPWPYIRSGYTQRYSDKKRGEYYPVYCLVSELTADDMTLLPDSFFILFTSRPSLDLQHTIRVRLTDDAGNVYEAGIDVDFSL
;
A
#
# COMPACT_ATOMS: atom_id res chain seq x y z
N MET A 1 -5.97 38.71 4.91
CA MET A 1 -5.73 37.26 4.89
C MET A 1 -4.57 37.00 3.92
N THR A 2 -3.37 36.74 4.46
CA THR A 2 -2.15 36.65 3.65
C THR A 2 -1.92 35.19 3.25
N TYR A 3 -2.04 34.92 1.95
CA TYR A 3 -1.95 33.60 1.35
C TYR A 3 -0.47 33.19 1.21
N ASN A 4 0.16 32.74 2.29
CA ASN A 4 1.52 32.16 2.22
C ASN A 4 1.45 30.71 1.74
N ARG A 5 1.13 30.49 0.46
CA ARG A 5 1.28 29.17 -0.16
C ARG A 5 2.68 29.10 -0.76
N LYS A 6 3.56 28.30 -0.14
CA LYS A 6 4.83 27.90 -0.75
C LYS A 6 4.48 26.99 -1.94
N VAL A 7 4.31 27.57 -3.13
CA VAL A 7 4.25 26.80 -4.38
C VAL A 7 5.69 26.36 -4.68
N ARG A 8 5.98 25.08 -4.47
CA ARG A 8 7.23 24.48 -4.95
C ARG A 8 7.02 24.12 -6.42
N TYR A 9 7.63 24.90 -7.31
CA TYR A 9 7.88 24.48 -8.70
C TYR A 9 9.05 23.48 -8.68
N SER A 10 8.88 22.29 -9.27
CA SER A 10 9.99 21.37 -9.56
C SER A 10 10.40 21.55 -11.01
N TYR A 11 11.64 21.98 -11.22
CA TYR A 11 12.27 22.14 -12.52
C TYR A 11 13.37 21.07 -12.60
N ASP A 12 12.99 19.82 -12.84
CA ASP A 12 13.94 18.80 -13.28
C ASP A 12 13.22 17.63 -13.98
N GLU A 13 13.73 17.26 -15.15
CA GLU A 13 13.20 16.31 -16.11
C GLU A 13 13.53 14.85 -15.73
N TYR A 14 13.95 14.61 -14.49
CA TYR A 14 14.43 13.32 -13.97
C TYR A 14 13.49 12.62 -12.96
N TYR A 15 12.33 13.20 -12.68
CA TYR A 15 11.30 12.54 -11.87
C TYR A 15 10.01 12.43 -12.69
N PRO A 16 9.61 11.22 -13.12
CA PRO A 16 8.35 11.04 -13.83
C PRO A 16 7.20 11.57 -12.98
N PRO A 17 6.09 11.99 -13.61
CA PRO A 17 4.96 12.60 -12.91
C PRO A 17 4.51 11.69 -11.76
N ARG A 18 4.62 12.22 -10.55
CA ARG A 18 4.14 11.58 -9.32
C ARG A 18 2.61 11.62 -9.33
N CYS A 19 2.01 10.46 -9.11
CA CYS A 19 0.56 10.24 -8.96
C CYS A 19 -0.24 10.53 -10.25
N SER A 20 -0.29 9.59 -11.22
CA SER A 20 -1.25 9.68 -12.33
C SER A 20 -2.26 8.53 -12.39
N CYS A 21 -2.01 7.40 -11.74
CA CYS A 21 -2.99 6.33 -11.63
C CYS A 21 -3.58 6.29 -10.22
N PHE A 22 -4.90 6.19 -10.13
CA PHE A 22 -5.58 5.91 -8.88
C PHE A 22 -5.79 4.41 -8.83
N PHE A 23 -5.16 3.72 -7.86
CA PHE A 23 -5.44 2.31 -7.67
C PHE A 23 -6.82 2.14 -7.02
N THR A 24 -7.59 1.22 -7.56
CA THR A 24 -8.94 0.91 -7.09
C THR A 24 -9.00 -0.41 -6.34
N ASP A 25 -8.03 -1.31 -6.58
CA ASP A 25 -7.99 -2.63 -5.97
C ASP A 25 -6.56 -3.12 -5.72
N LEU A 26 -6.40 -3.95 -4.69
CA LEU A 26 -5.15 -4.61 -4.28
C LEU A 26 -5.45 -6.04 -3.83
N GLU A 27 -4.97 -7.01 -4.61
CA GLU A 27 -5.04 -8.43 -4.26
C GLU A 27 -3.65 -8.93 -3.84
N ILE A 28 -3.59 -9.74 -2.77
CA ILE A 28 -2.36 -10.36 -2.27
C ILE A 28 -2.65 -11.83 -1.94
N TRP A 29 -1.81 -12.73 -2.46
CA TRP A 29 -1.91 -14.16 -2.20
C TRP A 29 -0.54 -14.84 -2.19
N SER A 30 -0.49 -16.04 -1.61
CA SER A 30 0.68 -16.92 -1.71
C SER A 30 0.43 -18.04 -2.71
N THR A 31 1.47 -18.49 -3.41
CA THR A 31 1.40 -19.68 -4.29
C THR A 31 1.49 -21.00 -3.53
N ALA A 32 1.69 -20.96 -2.22
CA ALA A 32 1.66 -22.10 -1.31
C ALA A 32 0.64 -21.83 -0.20
N ASP A 33 0.15 -22.90 0.43
CA ASP A 33 -0.77 -22.78 1.57
C ASP A 33 -0.12 -21.96 2.67
N TRP A 34 -0.75 -20.86 3.07
CA TRP A 34 -0.26 -20.04 4.17
C TRP A 34 -0.61 -20.68 5.52
N ASP A 35 -1.85 -21.12 5.66
CA ASP A 35 -2.34 -21.95 6.76
C ASP A 35 -3.61 -22.71 6.32
N ALA A 36 -4.27 -23.42 7.24
CA ALA A 36 -5.48 -24.19 6.91
C ALA A 36 -6.69 -23.33 6.47
N GLY A 37 -6.73 -22.06 6.87
CA GLY A 37 -7.74 -21.08 6.44
C GLY A 37 -7.39 -20.38 5.12
N HIS A 38 -6.11 -20.43 4.73
CA HIS A 38 -5.57 -19.75 3.56
C HIS A 38 -4.80 -20.69 2.62
N PRO A 39 -5.51 -21.56 1.87
CA PRO A 39 -4.89 -22.38 0.82
C PRO A 39 -4.17 -21.56 -0.26
N ALA A 40 -3.28 -22.20 -1.02
CA ALA A 40 -2.58 -21.58 -2.13
C ALA A 40 -3.54 -20.88 -3.10
N GLY A 41 -3.25 -19.62 -3.42
CA GLY A 41 -4.06 -18.80 -4.32
C GLY A 41 -5.26 -18.10 -3.67
N THR A 42 -5.57 -18.33 -2.38
CA THR A 42 -6.61 -17.55 -1.71
C THR A 42 -6.09 -16.17 -1.28
N PRO A 43 -6.97 -15.15 -1.20
CA PRO A 43 -6.60 -13.86 -0.64
C PRO A 43 -6.03 -13.97 0.77
N LEU A 44 -5.09 -13.09 1.10
CA LEU A 44 -4.52 -12.90 2.43
C LEU A 44 -4.91 -11.53 3.01
N ASP A 45 -6.05 -11.01 2.58
CA ASP A 45 -6.49 -9.63 2.83
C ASP A 45 -6.92 -9.36 4.28
N ASP A 46 -7.28 -10.40 5.02
CA ASP A 46 -7.59 -10.40 6.45
C ASP A 46 -6.34 -10.49 7.35
N ILE A 47 -5.19 -10.92 6.81
CA ILE A 47 -3.93 -11.07 7.53
C ILE A 47 -2.78 -10.20 6.99
N VAL A 48 -3.04 -9.36 5.99
CA VAL A 48 -2.08 -8.39 5.48
C VAL A 48 -2.56 -6.98 5.81
N ARG A 49 -1.69 -6.18 6.41
CA ARG A 49 -1.91 -4.74 6.61
C ARG A 49 -1.29 -3.92 5.50
N PHE A 50 -2.08 -3.01 4.95
CA PHE A 50 -1.62 -1.95 4.06
C PHE A 50 -1.19 -0.73 4.87
N LYS A 51 -0.09 -0.11 4.44
CA LYS A 51 0.50 1.04 5.11
C LYS A 51 1.07 2.01 4.09
N SER A 52 0.56 3.24 4.10
CA SER A 52 0.97 4.28 3.17
C SER A 52 1.06 5.65 3.83
N ASP A 53 1.95 6.48 3.30
CA ASP A 53 2.07 7.88 3.64
C ASP A 53 1.36 8.81 2.65
N THR A 54 0.29 8.33 2.01
CA THR A 54 -0.59 9.17 1.18
C THR A 54 -1.06 10.43 1.93
N PRO A 55 -1.02 11.62 1.28
CA PRO A 55 -1.54 12.86 1.86
C PRO A 55 -3.05 12.95 1.82
N TRP A 56 -3.73 11.97 1.25
CA TRP A 56 -5.14 12.08 0.94
C TRP A 56 -6.05 12.30 2.16
N PRO A 57 -5.92 11.56 3.28
CA PRO A 57 -6.73 11.84 4.48
C PRO A 57 -6.54 13.28 5.00
N TYR A 58 -5.31 13.79 4.96
CA TYR A 58 -4.99 15.16 5.35
C TYR A 58 -5.64 16.19 4.43
N ILE A 59 -5.54 16.02 3.11
CA ILE A 59 -6.14 16.92 2.12
C ILE A 59 -7.66 16.92 2.24
N ARG A 60 -8.28 15.73 2.25
CA ARG A 60 -9.73 15.55 2.35
C ARG A 60 -10.31 16.14 3.63
N SER A 61 -9.57 16.10 4.73
CA SER A 61 -9.97 16.72 6.00
C SER A 61 -9.93 18.26 6.01
N GLY A 62 -9.54 18.90 4.91
CA GLY A 62 -9.32 20.36 4.88
C GLY A 62 -8.09 20.77 5.69
N TYR A 63 -7.06 19.93 5.72
CA TYR A 63 -5.80 20.16 6.44
C TYR A 63 -5.93 20.15 7.98
N THR A 64 -6.92 19.43 8.52
CA THR A 64 -7.19 19.38 9.97
C THR A 64 -6.63 18.12 10.64
N GLN A 65 -6.49 17.01 9.91
CA GLN A 65 -5.86 15.79 10.41
C GLN A 65 -4.33 15.84 10.39
N ARG A 66 -3.66 14.87 11.01
CA ARG A 66 -2.20 14.70 10.90
C ARG A 66 -1.86 14.00 9.59
N TYR A 67 -0.87 14.52 8.84
CA TYR A 67 -0.40 13.90 7.61
C TYR A 67 0.50 12.69 7.85
N SER A 68 1.75 12.86 8.29
CA SER A 68 2.65 11.75 8.63
C SER A 68 3.77 12.23 9.55
N ASP A 69 4.42 11.31 10.27
CA ASP A 69 5.68 11.59 10.98
C ASP A 69 6.75 10.57 10.59
N LYS A 70 7.20 10.69 9.34
CA LYS A 70 8.22 9.80 8.77
C LYS A 70 9.53 9.83 9.56
N LYS A 71 9.82 10.91 10.30
CA LYS A 71 11.06 11.03 11.08
C LYS A 71 11.09 10.11 12.29
N ARG A 72 9.92 9.78 12.86
CA ARG A 72 9.80 8.88 14.01
C ARG A 72 9.29 7.49 13.64
N GLY A 73 8.74 7.32 12.43
CA GLY A 73 8.21 6.03 11.97
C GLY A 73 6.92 5.57 12.67
N GLU A 74 6.37 6.40 13.56
CA GLU A 74 5.29 6.07 14.48
C GLU A 74 3.89 6.21 13.87
N TYR A 75 3.73 6.92 12.74
CA TYR A 75 2.41 7.25 12.21
C TYR A 75 2.35 7.26 10.68
N TYR A 76 1.48 6.42 10.14
CA TYR A 76 1.11 6.36 8.74
C TYR A 76 -0.36 6.76 8.61
N PRO A 77 -0.71 7.74 7.76
CA PRO A 77 -2.07 8.23 7.60
C PRO A 77 -3.06 7.15 7.16
N VAL A 78 -2.59 6.16 6.39
CA VAL A 78 -3.35 4.94 6.11
C VAL A 78 -2.60 3.75 6.71
N TYR A 79 -3.29 3.05 7.62
CA TYR A 79 -2.82 1.82 8.27
C TYR A 79 -4.04 0.95 8.64
N CYS A 80 -4.35 -0.03 7.79
CA CYS A 80 -5.54 -0.89 7.92
C CYS A 80 -5.25 -2.29 7.38
N LEU A 81 -6.18 -3.24 7.58
CA LEU A 81 -6.14 -4.51 6.85
C LEU A 81 -6.46 -4.28 5.37
N VAL A 82 -5.94 -5.12 4.48
CA VAL A 82 -6.24 -5.04 3.05
C VAL A 82 -7.73 -5.29 2.79
N SER A 83 -8.39 -6.14 3.58
CA SER A 83 -9.85 -6.36 3.56
C SER A 83 -10.67 -5.12 3.95
N GLU A 84 -10.06 -4.13 4.61
CA GLU A 84 -10.68 -2.85 4.97
C GLU A 84 -10.28 -1.72 4.00
N LEU A 85 -9.39 -2.01 3.04
CA LEU A 85 -8.83 -1.01 2.14
C LEU A 85 -9.86 -0.55 1.12
N THR A 86 -9.94 0.77 0.93
CA THR A 86 -10.79 1.36 -0.10
C THR A 86 -9.93 2.04 -1.18
N ALA A 87 -10.52 2.28 -2.36
CA ALA A 87 -9.88 3.09 -3.40
C ALA A 87 -9.46 4.49 -2.90
N ASP A 88 -10.17 5.01 -1.89
CA ASP A 88 -9.84 6.28 -1.29
C ASP A 88 -8.53 6.25 -0.49
N ASP A 89 -8.28 5.15 0.22
CA ASP A 89 -7.04 4.93 0.96
C ASP A 89 -5.83 4.78 0.04
N MET A 90 -6.08 4.45 -1.24
CA MET A 90 -5.10 4.32 -2.32
C MET A 90 -5.05 5.55 -3.24
N THR A 91 -5.70 6.64 -2.86
CA THR A 91 -5.64 7.90 -3.60
C THR A 91 -4.35 8.66 -3.32
N LEU A 92 -3.71 9.23 -4.34
CA LEU A 92 -2.43 9.95 -4.25
C LEU A 92 -1.32 9.14 -3.54
N LEU A 93 -1.22 7.85 -3.86
CA LEU A 93 -0.15 7.03 -3.30
C LEU A 93 1.24 7.62 -3.66
N PRO A 94 2.17 7.62 -2.69
CA PRO A 94 3.57 7.98 -2.91
C PRO A 94 4.27 6.92 -3.78
N ASP A 95 5.56 7.15 -4.08
CA ASP A 95 6.39 6.24 -4.90
C ASP A 95 6.46 4.80 -4.34
N SER A 96 6.12 4.57 -3.06
CA SER A 96 6.03 3.24 -2.47
C SER A 96 5.06 3.17 -1.28
N PHE A 97 4.43 2.01 -1.09
CA PHE A 97 3.69 1.65 0.12
C PHE A 97 4.26 0.37 0.72
N PHE A 98 3.82 0.01 1.92
CA PHE A 98 4.27 -1.17 2.64
C PHE A 98 3.11 -2.12 2.90
N ILE A 99 3.41 -3.41 2.83
CA ILE A 99 2.53 -4.48 3.30
C ILE A 99 3.18 -5.17 4.49
N LEU A 100 2.38 -5.60 5.46
CA LEU A 100 2.84 -6.28 6.66
C LEU A 100 1.93 -7.46 6.96
N PHE A 101 2.49 -8.68 6.97
CA PHE A 101 1.78 -9.86 7.43
C PHE A 101 1.61 -9.84 8.95
N THR A 102 0.41 -10.17 9.43
CA THR A 102 0.07 -10.21 10.87
C THR A 102 0.31 -11.58 11.50
N SER A 103 0.48 -12.61 10.67
CA SER A 103 0.86 -13.97 11.06
C SER A 103 2.06 -14.43 10.24
N ARG A 104 2.67 -15.55 10.65
CA ARG A 104 3.63 -16.30 9.82
C ARG A 104 2.90 -17.46 9.13
N PRO A 105 3.39 -17.97 7.99
CA PRO A 105 2.86 -19.20 7.43
C PRO A 105 3.06 -20.38 8.38
N SER A 106 2.22 -21.40 8.26
CA SER A 106 2.25 -22.60 9.10
C SER A 106 3.43 -23.53 8.78
N LEU A 107 3.99 -23.42 7.57
CA LEU A 107 5.16 -24.15 7.13
C LEU A 107 6.31 -23.17 6.93
N ASP A 108 7.43 -23.45 7.59
CA ASP A 108 8.66 -22.66 7.46
C ASP A 108 9.41 -23.07 6.18
N LEU A 109 8.88 -22.65 5.04
CA LEU A 109 9.43 -22.89 3.70
C LEU A 109 9.46 -21.60 2.87
N GLN A 110 9.95 -21.68 1.63
CA GLN A 110 9.91 -20.57 0.70
C GLN A 110 8.50 -20.41 0.10
N HIS A 111 7.92 -19.21 0.24
CA HIS A 111 6.66 -18.83 -0.39
C HIS A 111 6.92 -17.82 -1.51
N THR A 112 6.28 -17.98 -2.68
CA THR A 112 6.14 -16.88 -3.63
C THR A 112 4.90 -16.08 -3.27
N ILE A 113 5.09 -14.81 -2.86
CA ILE A 113 4.02 -13.86 -2.59
C ILE A 113 3.72 -13.10 -3.87
N ARG A 114 2.47 -13.09 -4.29
CA ARG A 114 1.98 -12.37 -5.46
C ARG A 114 1.16 -11.16 -5.02
N VAL A 115 1.33 -10.07 -5.74
CA VAL A 115 0.59 -8.83 -5.54
C VAL A 115 0.02 -8.41 -6.89
N ARG A 116 -1.26 -8.07 -6.92
CA ARG A 116 -1.92 -7.47 -8.07
C ARG A 116 -2.55 -6.15 -7.69
N LEU A 117 -2.33 -5.14 -8.53
CA LEU A 117 -2.93 -3.82 -8.42
C LEU A 117 -3.79 -3.57 -9.66
N THR A 118 -4.97 -2.98 -9.46
CA THR A 118 -5.83 -2.52 -10.56
C THR A 118 -5.99 -1.01 -10.47
N ASP A 119 -5.73 -0.29 -11.56
CA ASP A 119 -5.95 1.17 -11.61
C ASP A 119 -7.40 1.55 -11.98
N ASP A 120 -7.71 2.83 -11.95
CA ASP A 120 -9.02 3.41 -12.25
C ASP A 120 -9.39 3.33 -13.74
N ALA A 121 -8.43 3.08 -14.62
CA ALA A 121 -8.65 2.75 -16.02
C ALA A 121 -8.89 1.24 -16.24
N GLY A 122 -8.77 0.41 -15.20
CA GLY A 122 -8.90 -1.04 -15.26
C GLY A 122 -7.64 -1.76 -15.75
N ASN A 123 -6.49 -1.09 -15.80
CA ASN A 123 -5.21 -1.75 -16.08
C ASN A 123 -4.77 -2.55 -14.86
N VAL A 124 -4.23 -3.74 -15.13
CA VAL A 124 -3.79 -4.69 -14.09
C VAL A 124 -2.27 -4.80 -14.10
N TYR A 125 -1.68 -4.71 -12.91
CA TYR A 125 -0.24 -4.83 -12.67
C TYR A 125 0.00 -5.96 -11.68
N GLU A 126 0.84 -6.93 -12.03
CA GLU A 126 1.13 -8.08 -11.18
C GLU A 126 2.65 -8.21 -10.94
N ALA A 127 3.02 -8.49 -9.70
CA ALA A 127 4.41 -8.75 -9.30
C ALA A 127 4.47 -9.95 -8.34
N GLY A 128 5.65 -10.55 -8.22
CA GLY A 128 5.91 -11.63 -7.29
C GLY A 128 7.26 -11.50 -6.60
N ILE A 129 7.34 -11.95 -5.35
CA ILE A 129 8.58 -12.03 -4.58
C ILE A 129 8.65 -13.36 -3.85
N ASP A 130 9.82 -14.00 -3.89
CA ASP A 130 10.08 -15.19 -3.09
C ASP A 130 10.58 -14.79 -1.70
N VAL A 131 9.92 -15.32 -0.66
CA VAL A 131 10.23 -15.05 0.75
C VAL A 131 10.50 -16.38 1.43
N ASP A 132 11.69 -16.52 2.02
CA ASP A 132 12.07 -17.69 2.78
C ASP A 132 11.76 -17.48 4.27
N PHE A 133 10.90 -18.35 4.82
CA PHE A 133 10.50 -18.32 6.23
C PHE A 133 11.26 -19.32 7.11
N SER A 134 12.23 -20.05 6.58
CA SER A 134 12.98 -21.11 7.29
C SER A 134 14.01 -20.64 8.34
N LEU A 135 13.95 -19.38 8.77
CA LEU A 135 14.92 -18.72 9.67
C LEU A 135 14.52 -18.74 11.16
#